data_AF-A0A7C5G4T7-F1
#
_entry.id   AF-A0A7C5G4T7-F1
#
_cell.length_a   1.000
_cell.length_b   1.000
_cell.length_c   1.000
_cell.angle_alpha   90.00
_cell.angle_beta   90.00
_cell.angle_gamma   90.00
#
_symmetry.space_group_name_H-M   'P 1'
#
loop_
_entity.id
_entity.type
_entity.pdbx_description
1 polymer ?
#
loop_
_entity_poly.entity_id
_entity_poly.type
_entity_poly.pdbx_seq_one_letter_code
_entity_poly.pdbx_strand_id
1 'polypeptide(L)' 'MTEIARESGLAREALYRALREGASPRFDTVLRVLRALGVRLVAEPDGRQAA' A
#
# COMPACT_ATOMS: atom_id res chain seq x y z
N MET A 1 -13.78 -3.05 1.08
CA MET A 1 -12.70 -3.38 2.05
C MET A 1 -12.58 -4.85 2.42
N THR A 2 -13.65 -5.65 2.50
CA THR A 2 -13.54 -7.08 2.89
C THR A 2 -12.66 -7.90 1.95
N GLU A 3 -12.78 -7.69 0.64
CA GLU A 3 -11.97 -8.38 -0.36
C GLU A 3 -10.49 -7.97 -0.29
N ILE A 4 -10.21 -6.67 -0.22
CA ILE A 4 -8.84 -6.16 -0.02
C ILE A 4 -8.23 -6.71 1.27
N ALA A 5 -8.98 -6.77 2.37
CA ALA A 5 -8.51 -7.36 3.62
C ALA A 5 -8.12 -8.84 3.43
N ARG A 6 -8.96 -9.62 2.74
CA ARG A 6 -8.70 -11.02 2.39
C ARG A 6 -7.45 -11.17 1.53
N GLU A 7 -7.33 -10.40 0.45
CA GLU A 7 -6.25 -10.53 -0.52
C GLU A 7 -4.92 -9.94 -0.04
N SER A 8 -4.95 -8.85 0.72
CA SER A 8 -3.77 -8.31 1.37
C SER A 8 -3.33 -9.15 2.56
N GLY A 9 -4.18 -10.03 3.08
CA GLY A 9 -3.96 -10.82 4.30
C GLY A 9 -3.97 -9.97 5.59
N LEU A 10 -4.66 -8.84 5.56
CA LEU A 10 -4.78 -7.90 6.68
C LEU A 10 -6.19 -8.00 7.29
N ALA A 11 -6.29 -7.93 8.61
CA ALA A 11 -7.59 -7.74 9.24
C ALA A 11 -8.21 -6.41 8.79
N ARG A 12 -9.54 -6.35 8.65
CA ARG A 12 -10.24 -5.12 8.22
C ARG A 12 -9.89 -3.92 9.11
N GLU A 13 -9.80 -4.12 10.42
CA GLU A 13 -9.41 -3.06 11.36
C GLU A 13 -7.97 -2.58 11.16
N ALA A 14 -7.05 -3.48 10.81
CA ALA A 14 -5.67 -3.12 10.50
C ALA A 14 -5.62 -2.28 9.22
N LEU A 15 -6.43 -2.64 8.22
CA LEU A 15 -6.56 -1.89 6.97
C LEU A 15 -7.10 -0.46 7.22
N TYR A 16 -8.15 -0.31 8.05
CA TYR A 16 -8.66 1.01 8.42
C TYR A 16 -7.64 1.85 9.19
N ARG A 17 -6.89 1.25 10.13
CA ARG A 17 -5.82 1.95 10.85
C ARG A 17 -4.66 2.36 9.95
N ALA A 18 -4.34 1.55 8.94
CA ALA A 18 -3.24 1.81 8.01
C ALA A 18 -3.58 2.89 6.95
N LEU A 19 -4.86 3.06 6.61
CA LEU A 19 -5.31 3.95 5.53
C LEU A 19 -6.05 5.21 6.02
N ARG A 20 -6.20 5.41 7.33
CA ARG A 20 -6.78 6.64 7.87
C ARG A 20 -5.82 7.83 7.71
N GLU A 21 -6.39 9.03 7.76
CA GLU A 21 -5.60 10.26 7.79
C GLU A 21 -4.61 10.27 8.98
N GLY A 22 -3.39 10.76 8.72
CA GLY A 22 -2.31 10.81 9.73
C GLY A 22 -1.73 9.45 10.11
N ALA A 23 -2.10 8.35 9.44
CA ALA A 23 -1.46 7.06 9.65
C ALA A 23 -0.03 7.03 9.09
N SER A 24 0.83 6.26 9.74
CA SER A 24 2.17 5.94 9.25
C SER A 24 2.29 4.42 9.06
N PRO A 25 1.69 3.87 7.99
CA PRO A 25 1.77 2.44 7.73
C PRO A 25 3.20 2.03 7.36
N ARG A 26 3.61 0.84 7.78
CA ARG A 26 4.85 0.24 7.31
C ARG A 26 4.79 0.06 5.79
N PHE A 27 5.93 0.18 5.13
CA PHE A 27 6.02 0.02 3.68
C PHE A 27 5.49 -1.34 3.20
N ASP A 28 5.69 -2.43 3.97
CA ASP A 28 5.15 -3.75 3.65
C ASP A 28 3.61 -3.75 3.55
N THR A 29 2.95 -3.03 4.45
CA THR A 29 1.50 -2.87 4.46
C THR A 29 1.03 -2.19 3.18
N VAL A 30 1.70 -1.11 2.79
CA VAL A 30 1.40 -0.39 1.55
C VAL A 30 1.53 -1.32 0.34
N LEU A 31 2.64 -2.06 0.23
CA LEU A 31 2.86 -3.01 -0.87
C LEU A 31 1.82 -4.14 -0.93
N ARG A 32 1.36 -4.63 0.21
CA ARG A 32 0.31 -5.67 0.28
C ARG A 32 -1.04 -5.13 -0.18
N VAL A 33 -1.37 -3.90 0.21
CA VAL A 33 -2.60 -3.22 -0.22
C VAL A 33 -2.57 -2.92 -1.72
N LEU A 34 -1.46 -2.41 -2.25
CA LEU A 34 -1.30 -2.17 -3.68
C LEU A 34 -1.50 -3.46 -4.49
N ARG A 35 -0.89 -4.57 -4.05
CA ARG A 35 -1.07 -5.89 -4.70
C ARG A 35 -2.53 -6.37 -4.67
N ALA A 36 -3.21 -6.24 -3.54
CA ALA A 36 -4.63 -6.58 -3.40
C ALA A 36 -5.57 -5.67 -4.22
N LEU A 37 -5.08 -4.51 -4.67
CA LEU A 37 -5.79 -3.62 -5.58
C LEU A 37 -5.45 -3.89 -7.05
N GLY A 38 -4.59 -4.87 -7.34
CA GLY A 38 -4.06 -5.10 -8.70
C GLY A 38 -3.07 -4.02 -9.16
N VAL A 39 -2.55 -3.19 -8.26
CA VAL A 39 -1.60 -2.12 -8.56
C VAL A 39 -0.17 -2.62 -8.40
N ARG A 40 0.66 -2.35 -9.41
CA ARG A 40 2.10 -2.62 -9.37
C ARG A 40 2.85 -1.33 -9.07
N LEU A 41 3.65 -1.33 -8.01
CA LEU A 41 4.62 -0.28 -7.73
C LEU A 41 5.87 -0.51 -8.58
N VAL A 42 6.31 0.52 -9.31
CA VAL A 42 7.53 0.52 -10.13
C VAL A 42 8.40 1.67 -9.68
N ALA A 43 9.70 1.42 -9.49
CA ALA A 43 10.69 2.46 -9.26
C ALA A 43 11.27 2.87 -10.62
N GLU A 44 11.19 4.15 -10.92
CA GLU A 44 11.75 4.74 -12.14
C GLU A 44 12.80 5.79 -11.75
N PRO A 45 13.84 6.00 -12.57
CA PRO A 45 14.82 7.06 -12.33
C PRO A 45 14.16 8.43 -12.23
N ASP A 46 14.53 9.23 -11.23
CA ASP A 46 14.11 10.64 -11.16
C ASP A 46 14.92 11.43 -12.18
N GLY A 47 14.32 11.70 -13.34
CA GLY A 47 14.96 12.43 -14.44
C GLY A 47 15.46 13.82 -14.08
N ARG A 48 15.08 14.36 -12.91
CA ARG A 48 15.60 15.63 -12.37
C ARG A 48 16.95 15.51 -11.66
N GLN A 49 17.41 14.30 -11.33
CA GLN A 49 18.71 14.06 -10.69
C GLN A 49 19.81 13.64 -11.67
N ALA A 50 19.48 13.46 -12.95
CA ALA A 50 20.41 12.96 -13.97
C ALA A 50 21.09 14.08 -14.79
N ALA A 51 20.88 15.36 -14.46
CA ALA A 51 21.43 16.52 -15.15
C ALA A 51 22.31 17.37 -14.23
#